data_AF-A0A353D031-F1
#
_entry.id   AF-A0A353D031-F1
#
_cell.length_a   1.000
_cell.length_b   1.000
_cell.length_c   1.000
_cell.angle_alpha   90.00
_cell.angle_beta   90.00
_cell.angle_gamma   90.00
#
_symmetry.space_group_name_H-M   'P 1'
#
loop_
_entity.id
_entity.type
_entity.pdbx_description
1 polymer ?
#
loop_
_entity_poly.entity_id
_entity_poly.type
_entity_poly.pdbx_seq_one_letter_code
_entity_poly.pdbx_strand_id
1 'polypeptide(L)'
;MAIEALPKIKELAPDASLCVYGLYAPMNADLFRSLGVKTILGGEFENSLVSMAQRIQAGEGDTQTEPETCLEKIEFIAPDRSKLPTLSKYANLINPDGSTLTVGFAETTRGCKYHCTHCPVVPVYNGKFYVIPADIVLNDIRNQIKEGAQHISFGDPDFFNGPGHALKIVRALHQEFPALSYDVTIKIEHIVKYPEEMKVLKETGCLFILSAVEAVDDDILGYLDKGHTRADFINALAFLHEINIDLTPTFVAFTPWTTLEIYLELLRYIVELQLIESIAPVQLSIRLLIPAGSCILDIDNLDGIIGEFDASILGHPWANPDPRVDKLQQDVQAWVMQAEADGLSRADIFKGIWTMSHEIADRPVPELDLEHTGKPIPRLSENWYCCAEPTCEQLVSF
;
A
#
# COMPACT_ATOMS: atom_id res chain seq x y z
N MET A 1 4.41 -15.20 7.27
CA MET A 1 5.46 -14.54 6.43
C MET A 1 6.34 -15.57 5.70
N ALA A 2 7.12 -15.17 4.67
CA ALA A 2 7.97 -16.10 3.89
C ALA A 2 8.95 -16.94 4.75
N ILE A 3 9.46 -16.36 5.85
CA ILE A 3 10.36 -17.05 6.80
C ILE A 3 9.69 -18.27 7.45
N GLU A 4 8.42 -18.15 7.85
CA GLU A 4 7.67 -19.25 8.49
C GLU A 4 7.40 -20.40 7.52
N ALA A 5 7.32 -20.12 6.22
CA ALA A 5 7.14 -21.16 5.21
C ALA A 5 8.43 -21.97 4.93
N LEU A 6 9.62 -21.39 5.15
CA LEU A 6 10.90 -22.01 4.79
C LEU A 6 11.14 -23.38 5.43
N PRO A 7 10.90 -23.60 6.74
CA PRO A 7 11.08 -24.92 7.35
C PRO A 7 10.25 -26.01 6.68
N LYS A 8 8.98 -25.73 6.40
CA LYS A 8 8.06 -26.67 5.75
C LYS A 8 8.43 -26.94 4.29
N ILE A 9 8.86 -25.92 3.55
CA ILE A 9 9.37 -26.08 2.18
C ILE A 9 10.59 -27.00 2.16
N LYS A 10 11.53 -26.81 3.09
CA LYS A 10 12.72 -27.66 3.21
C LYS A 10 12.41 -29.10 3.60
N GLU A 11 11.39 -29.31 4.43
CA GLU A 11 10.93 -30.66 4.77
C GLU A 11 10.35 -31.38 3.55
N LEU A 12 9.52 -30.68 2.77
CA LEU A 12 8.83 -31.25 1.60
C LEU A 12 9.72 -31.38 0.37
N ALA A 13 10.72 -30.50 0.22
CA ALA A 13 11.61 -30.41 -0.92
C ALA A 13 13.05 -30.11 -0.47
N PRO A 14 13.73 -31.06 0.18
CA PRO A 14 15.05 -30.84 0.79
C PRO A 14 16.14 -30.48 -0.22
N ASP A 15 16.00 -30.92 -1.47
CA ASP A 15 16.95 -30.68 -2.55
C ASP A 15 16.56 -29.47 -3.43
N ALA A 16 15.49 -28.74 -3.10
CA ALA A 16 15.05 -27.58 -3.87
C ALA A 16 16.00 -26.39 -3.66
N SER A 17 16.38 -25.75 -4.76
CA SER A 17 17.04 -24.44 -4.71
C SER A 17 16.03 -23.36 -4.36
N LEU A 18 16.31 -22.61 -3.29
CA LEU A 18 15.41 -21.59 -2.76
C LEU A 18 15.81 -20.20 -3.26
N CYS A 19 14.82 -19.50 -3.83
CA CYS A 19 14.91 -18.10 -4.22
C CYS A 19 13.87 -17.27 -3.47
N VAL A 20 14.27 -16.12 -2.93
CA VAL A 20 13.35 -15.11 -2.39
C VAL A 20 13.51 -13.83 -3.21
N TYR A 21 12.40 -13.23 -3.62
CA TYR A 21 12.44 -12.02 -4.43
C TYR A 21 11.33 -11.03 -4.06
N GLY A 22 11.50 -9.76 -4.43
CA GLY A 22 10.56 -8.67 -4.16
C GLY A 22 11.20 -7.52 -3.37
N LEU A 23 10.40 -6.51 -2.99
CA LEU A 23 10.90 -5.28 -2.37
C LEU A 23 11.67 -5.54 -1.06
N TYR A 24 11.13 -6.41 -0.21
CA TYR A 24 11.73 -6.73 1.09
C TYR A 24 12.85 -7.77 1.02
N ALA A 25 13.10 -8.39 -0.14
CA ALA A 25 14.06 -9.50 -0.22
C ALA A 25 15.52 -9.02 -0.07
N PRO A 26 16.01 -8.01 -0.83
CA PRO A 26 17.39 -7.51 -0.66
C PRO A 26 17.64 -6.91 0.72
N MET A 27 16.66 -6.21 1.27
CA MET A 27 16.72 -5.59 2.61
C MET A 27 16.95 -6.62 3.72
N ASN A 28 16.56 -7.87 3.51
CA ASN A 28 16.65 -8.96 4.48
C ASN A 28 17.59 -10.09 4.00
N ALA A 29 18.55 -9.76 3.13
CA ALA A 29 19.40 -10.75 2.46
C ALA A 29 20.16 -11.66 3.43
N ASP A 30 20.80 -11.08 4.45
CA ASP A 30 21.59 -11.85 5.43
C ASP A 30 20.73 -12.82 6.24
N LEU A 31 19.52 -12.39 6.62
CA LEU A 31 18.54 -13.23 7.29
C LEU A 31 18.13 -14.41 6.41
N PHE A 32 17.74 -14.15 5.15
CA PHE A 32 17.37 -15.23 4.22
C PHE A 32 18.52 -16.19 3.93
N ARG A 33 19.76 -15.68 3.80
CA ARG A 33 20.96 -16.52 3.64
C ARG A 33 21.22 -17.41 4.85
N SER A 34 21.07 -16.88 6.06
CA SER A 34 21.17 -17.68 7.30
C SER A 34 20.13 -18.80 7.34
N LEU A 35 18.98 -18.59 6.71
CA LEU A 35 17.90 -19.56 6.54
C LEU A 35 18.08 -20.43 5.29
N GLY A 36 19.27 -20.46 4.68
CA GLY A 36 19.61 -21.36 3.57
C GLY A 36 19.01 -20.98 2.21
N VAL A 37 18.48 -19.77 2.05
CA VAL A 37 18.13 -19.22 0.74
C VAL A 37 19.42 -18.85 0.02
N LYS A 38 19.57 -19.29 -1.22
CA LYS A 38 20.81 -19.10 -2.00
C LYS A 38 20.72 -18.01 -3.05
N THR A 39 19.50 -17.65 -3.45
CA THR A 39 19.25 -16.59 -4.43
C THR A 39 18.28 -15.56 -3.85
N ILE A 40 18.70 -14.29 -3.85
CA ILE A 40 17.92 -13.14 -3.38
C ILE A 40 17.87 -12.11 -4.50
N LEU A 41 16.68 -11.69 -4.90
CA LEU A 41 16.48 -10.82 -6.07
C LEU A 41 15.52 -9.66 -5.77
N GLY A 42 15.86 -8.46 -6.22
CA GLY A 42 15.02 -7.26 -6.15
C GLY A 42 15.09 -6.43 -7.42
N GLY A 43 14.18 -5.47 -7.56
CA GLY A 43 14.04 -4.63 -8.74
C GLY A 43 13.35 -5.37 -9.89
N GLU A 44 13.91 -5.27 -11.09
CA GLU A 44 13.48 -6.02 -12.28
C GLU A 44 14.14 -7.42 -12.27
N PHE A 45 13.56 -8.33 -11.51
CA PHE A 45 14.16 -9.63 -11.15
C PHE A 45 13.98 -10.73 -12.22
N GLU A 46 13.20 -10.51 -13.28
CA GLU A 46 12.82 -11.54 -14.25
C GLU A 46 14.02 -12.19 -14.95
N ASN A 47 14.94 -11.37 -15.47
CA ASN A 47 16.13 -11.90 -16.16
C ASN A 47 17.01 -12.71 -15.19
N SER A 48 17.07 -12.30 -13.92
CA SER A 48 17.81 -13.02 -12.89
C SER A 48 17.14 -14.35 -12.50
N LEU A 49 15.80 -14.40 -12.47
CA LEU A 49 15.07 -15.66 -12.29
C LEU A 49 15.31 -16.62 -13.45
N VAL A 50 15.32 -16.12 -14.69
CA VAL A 50 15.63 -16.93 -15.88
C VAL A 50 17.07 -17.45 -15.81
N SER A 51 18.03 -16.59 -15.44
CA SER A 51 19.44 -16.97 -15.29
C SER A 51 19.63 -18.06 -14.23
N MET A 52 18.95 -17.93 -13.07
CA MET A 52 18.93 -18.97 -12.04
C MET A 52 18.35 -20.30 -12.56
N ALA A 53 17.21 -20.26 -13.23
CA ALA A 53 16.56 -21.46 -13.75
C ALA A 53 17.44 -22.19 -14.78
N GLN A 54 18.10 -21.44 -15.67
CA GLN A 54 19.02 -21.99 -16.67
C GLN A 54 20.25 -22.62 -16.02
N ARG A 55 20.83 -21.97 -15.01
CA ARG A 55 22.00 -22.47 -14.26
C ARG A 55 21.69 -23.78 -13.54
N ILE A 56 20.53 -23.86 -12.89
CA ILE A 56 20.05 -25.10 -12.25
C ILE A 56 19.84 -26.20 -13.29
N GLN A 57 19.21 -25.87 -14.43
CA GLN A 57 18.97 -26.84 -15.51
C GLN A 57 20.28 -27.37 -16.12
N ALA A 58 21.32 -26.54 -16.21
CA ALA A 58 22.64 -26.92 -16.71
C ALA A 58 23.47 -27.75 -15.70
N GLY A 59 23.02 -27.89 -14.45
CA GLY A 59 23.76 -28.59 -13.39
C GLY A 59 24.96 -27.79 -12.85
N GLU A 60 25.00 -26.48 -13.09
CA GLU A 60 26.07 -25.57 -12.64
C GLU A 60 25.93 -25.16 -11.16
N GLY A 61 24.88 -25.65 -10.50
CA GLY A 61 24.57 -25.38 -9.09
C GLY A 61 23.63 -24.19 -8.89
N ASP A 62 23.49 -23.79 -7.64
CA ASP A 62 22.50 -22.80 -7.19
C ASP A 62 23.13 -21.59 -6.49
N THR A 63 24.44 -21.41 -6.68
CA THR A 63 25.13 -20.20 -6.25
C THR A 63 24.66 -19.03 -7.11
N GLN A 64 24.15 -17.97 -6.49
CA GLN A 64 23.76 -16.75 -7.17
C GLN A 64 24.96 -16.09 -7.83
N THR A 65 24.81 -15.68 -9.09
CA THR A 65 25.80 -14.95 -9.88
C THR A 65 25.33 -13.54 -10.26
N GLU A 66 24.02 -13.33 -10.14
CA GLU A 66 23.29 -12.11 -10.42
C GLU A 66 23.37 -11.14 -9.22
N PRO A 67 23.29 -9.82 -9.44
CA PRO A 67 23.21 -8.88 -8.32
C PRO A 67 21.92 -9.10 -7.51
N GLU A 68 21.97 -8.79 -6.20
CA GLU A 68 20.80 -8.87 -5.32
C GLU A 68 19.68 -7.91 -5.77
N THR A 69 20.04 -6.75 -6.31
CA THR A 69 19.09 -5.81 -6.91
C THR A 69 19.51 -5.51 -8.35
N CYS A 70 18.63 -5.80 -9.30
CA CYS A 70 18.83 -5.50 -10.72
C CYS A 70 17.83 -4.43 -11.16
N LEU A 71 18.34 -3.37 -11.79
CA LEU A 71 17.54 -2.28 -12.35
C LEU A 71 17.82 -2.13 -13.84
N GLU A 72 18.27 -3.20 -14.49
CA GLU A 72 18.38 -3.21 -15.94
C GLU A 72 16.98 -3.33 -16.54
N LYS A 73 16.74 -2.57 -17.60
CA LYS A 73 15.45 -2.62 -18.29
C LYS A 73 15.25 -4.01 -18.90
N ILE A 74 14.13 -4.63 -18.56
CA ILE A 74 13.74 -5.94 -19.11
C ILE A 74 12.86 -5.79 -20.35
N GLU A 75 12.72 -6.89 -21.07
CA GLU A 75 11.65 -7.07 -22.05
C GLU A 75 10.38 -7.54 -21.31
N PHE A 76 9.37 -6.66 -21.25
CA PHE A 76 8.08 -7.04 -20.70
C PHE A 76 7.37 -7.99 -21.66
N ILE A 77 6.72 -9.01 -21.10
CA ILE A 77 5.85 -9.93 -21.83
C ILE A 77 4.46 -9.95 -21.20
N ALA A 78 3.46 -10.40 -21.95
CA ALA A 78 2.10 -10.54 -21.43
C ALA A 78 2.06 -11.55 -20.26
N PRO A 79 1.43 -11.21 -19.13
CA PRO A 79 1.26 -12.14 -18.02
C PRO A 79 0.49 -13.41 -18.44
N ASP A 80 1.03 -14.59 -18.10
CA ASP A 80 0.28 -15.84 -18.23
C ASP A 80 -0.64 -16.03 -17.02
N ARG A 81 -1.93 -15.73 -17.22
CA ARG A 81 -2.98 -15.88 -16.19
C ARG A 81 -3.64 -17.26 -16.18
N SER A 82 -3.29 -18.17 -17.09
CA SER A 82 -4.00 -19.44 -17.29
C SER A 82 -3.96 -20.39 -16.08
N LYS A 83 -2.96 -20.25 -15.22
CA LYS A 83 -2.78 -21.05 -13.99
C LYS A 83 -3.13 -20.29 -12.72
N LEU A 84 -3.52 -19.02 -12.81
CA LEU A 84 -3.93 -18.24 -11.66
C LEU A 84 -5.36 -18.62 -11.24
N PRO A 85 -5.73 -18.40 -9.97
CA PRO A 85 -7.11 -18.55 -9.56
C PRO A 85 -8.05 -17.65 -10.37
N THR A 86 -9.32 -18.06 -10.47
CA THR A 86 -10.36 -17.24 -11.11
C THR A 86 -10.54 -15.92 -10.38
N LEU A 87 -10.96 -14.86 -11.10
CA LEU A 87 -11.18 -13.52 -10.53
C LEU A 87 -12.19 -13.51 -9.38
N SER A 88 -13.10 -14.48 -9.32
CA SER A 88 -14.03 -14.66 -8.19
C SER A 88 -13.35 -14.93 -6.84
N LYS A 89 -12.05 -15.26 -6.83
CA LYS A 89 -11.25 -15.41 -5.60
C LYS A 89 -10.42 -14.17 -5.26
N TYR A 90 -10.49 -13.13 -6.09
CA TYR A 90 -9.76 -11.88 -5.87
C TYR A 90 -10.64 -10.96 -5.03
N ALA A 91 -10.08 -9.83 -4.59
CA ALA A 91 -10.88 -8.76 -4.02
C ALA A 91 -11.98 -8.34 -5.00
N ASN A 92 -13.14 -7.93 -4.47
CA ASN A 92 -14.24 -7.38 -5.25
C ASN A 92 -14.39 -5.90 -4.93
N LEU A 93 -14.91 -5.13 -5.89
CA LEU A 93 -15.37 -3.78 -5.61
C LEU A 93 -16.75 -3.88 -4.97
N ILE A 94 -16.96 -3.17 -3.86
CA ILE A 94 -18.23 -3.01 -3.17
C ILE A 94 -18.69 -1.58 -3.38
N ASN A 95 -19.83 -1.41 -4.05
CA ASN A 95 -20.47 -0.12 -4.25
C ASN A 95 -21.22 0.35 -2.99
N PRO A 96 -21.55 1.65 -2.88
CA PRO A 96 -22.32 2.19 -1.76
C PRO A 96 -23.68 1.51 -1.52
N ASP A 97 -24.30 0.96 -2.57
CA ASP A 97 -25.57 0.22 -2.48
C ASP A 97 -25.41 -1.26 -2.09
N GLY A 98 -24.17 -1.70 -1.83
CA GLY A 98 -23.81 -3.08 -1.49
C GLY A 98 -23.65 -4.02 -2.69
N SER A 99 -23.91 -3.55 -3.93
CA SER A 99 -23.61 -4.35 -5.12
C SER A 99 -22.11 -4.56 -5.28
N THR A 100 -21.72 -5.69 -5.86
CA THR A 100 -20.32 -6.03 -6.07
C THR A 100 -19.96 -6.15 -7.55
N LEU A 101 -18.74 -5.76 -7.89
CA LEU A 101 -18.15 -5.96 -9.22
C LEU A 101 -16.89 -6.83 -9.12
N THR A 102 -16.71 -7.71 -10.10
CA THR A 102 -15.48 -8.50 -10.25
C THR A 102 -14.32 -7.59 -10.63
N VAL A 103 -13.22 -7.65 -9.86
CA VAL A 103 -12.03 -6.81 -10.08
C VAL A 103 -10.94 -7.60 -10.78
N GLY A 104 -10.38 -7.00 -11.83
CA GLY A 104 -9.07 -7.35 -12.38
C GLY A 104 -7.99 -6.44 -11.82
N PHE A 105 -6.73 -6.83 -12.01
CA PHE A 105 -5.56 -6.11 -11.50
C PHE A 105 -4.55 -5.89 -12.62
N ALA A 106 -4.00 -4.68 -12.71
CA ALA A 106 -2.94 -4.36 -13.67
C ALA A 106 -1.94 -3.37 -13.06
N GLU A 107 -0.71 -3.41 -13.55
CA GLU A 107 0.31 -2.39 -13.28
C GLU A 107 0.62 -1.69 -14.60
N THR A 108 0.86 -0.38 -14.57
CA THR A 108 1.33 0.37 -15.75
C THR A 108 2.81 0.74 -15.64
N THR A 109 3.34 0.74 -14.42
CA THR A 109 4.70 1.06 -14.08
C THR A 109 5.20 0.22 -12.92
N ARG A 110 6.52 0.05 -12.83
CA ARG A 110 7.23 -0.55 -11.70
C ARG A 110 8.22 0.45 -11.11
N GLY A 111 8.40 0.38 -9.80
CA GLY A 111 9.21 1.37 -9.07
C GLY A 111 8.48 2.70 -8.87
N CYS A 112 9.21 3.70 -8.39
CA CYS A 112 8.65 5.02 -8.10
C CYS A 112 9.74 6.09 -8.21
N LYS A 113 9.41 7.26 -8.76
CA LYS A 113 10.35 8.39 -8.90
C LYS A 113 10.62 9.17 -7.60
N TYR A 114 9.88 8.85 -6.54
CA TYR A 114 9.90 9.58 -5.27
C TYR A 114 10.71 8.86 -4.19
N HIS A 115 11.11 9.62 -3.16
CA HIS A 115 12.02 9.18 -2.11
C HIS A 115 11.38 9.24 -0.72
N CYS A 116 10.06 8.98 -0.64
CA CYS A 116 9.35 8.98 0.65
C CYS A 116 10.08 8.06 1.64
N THR A 117 10.46 8.57 2.80
CA THR A 117 11.51 7.94 3.63
C THR A 117 11.09 6.58 4.22
N HIS A 118 9.79 6.37 4.43
CA HIS A 118 9.21 5.11 4.90
C HIS A 118 8.99 4.06 3.82
N CYS A 119 9.04 4.43 2.54
CA CYS A 119 8.52 3.58 1.48
C CYS A 119 9.48 2.43 1.13
N PRO A 120 9.01 1.17 1.12
CA PRO A 120 9.85 0.00 0.80
C PRO A 120 10.27 -0.06 -0.69
N VAL A 121 9.73 0.80 -1.54
CA VAL A 121 10.13 0.93 -2.95
C VAL A 121 11.47 1.65 -3.08
N VAL A 122 11.75 2.61 -2.21
CA VAL A 122 12.92 3.50 -2.31
C VAL A 122 14.25 2.74 -2.18
N PRO A 123 14.43 1.82 -1.21
CA PRO A 123 15.69 1.08 -1.07
C PRO A 123 16.04 0.23 -2.30
N VAL A 124 15.04 -0.17 -3.09
CA VAL A 124 15.22 -1.03 -4.27
C VAL A 124 15.33 -0.23 -5.56
N TYR A 125 14.45 0.75 -5.77
CA TYR A 125 14.36 1.48 -7.04
C TYR A 125 15.04 2.85 -7.01
N ASN A 126 15.20 3.45 -5.83
CA ASN A 126 15.90 4.72 -5.59
C ASN A 126 15.59 5.81 -6.64
N GLY A 127 14.30 6.15 -6.77
CA GLY A 127 13.83 7.17 -7.71
C GLY A 127 13.77 6.74 -9.18
N LYS A 128 14.04 5.47 -9.50
CA LYS A 128 13.83 4.91 -10.84
C LYS A 128 12.44 4.29 -10.96
N PHE A 129 11.88 4.36 -12.15
CA PHE A 129 10.67 3.64 -12.50
C PHE A 129 10.73 3.17 -13.96
N TYR A 130 10.00 2.11 -14.26
CA TYR A 130 9.92 1.49 -15.57
C TYR A 130 8.49 1.48 -16.05
N VAL A 131 8.29 1.94 -17.28
CA VAL A 131 6.98 1.91 -17.94
C VAL A 131 6.77 0.56 -18.60
N ILE A 132 5.65 -0.09 -18.28
CA ILE A 132 5.20 -1.30 -18.96
C ILE A 132 4.59 -0.87 -20.31
N PRO A 133 4.97 -1.46 -21.45
CA PRO A 133 4.40 -1.11 -22.75
C PRO A 133 2.86 -1.15 -22.75
N ALA A 134 2.24 -0.09 -23.27
CA ALA A 134 0.78 0.08 -23.17
C ALA A 134 0.01 -1.06 -23.85
N ASP A 135 0.52 -1.62 -24.94
CA ASP A 135 -0.07 -2.78 -25.62
C ASP A 135 -0.07 -4.04 -24.74
N ILE A 136 0.97 -4.25 -23.93
CA ILE A 136 1.03 -5.34 -22.97
C ILE A 136 -0.03 -5.15 -21.87
N VAL A 137 -0.09 -3.96 -21.29
CA VAL A 137 -1.09 -3.62 -20.25
C VAL A 137 -2.51 -3.80 -20.80
N LEU A 138 -2.81 -3.24 -21.97
CA LEU A 138 -4.12 -3.34 -22.61
C LEU A 138 -4.49 -4.79 -22.96
N ASN A 139 -3.54 -5.59 -23.47
CA ASN A 139 -3.80 -7.00 -23.77
C ASN A 139 -4.09 -7.82 -22.52
N ASP A 140 -3.38 -7.57 -21.42
CA ASP A 140 -3.63 -8.23 -20.14
C ASP A 140 -5.02 -7.89 -19.59
N ILE A 141 -5.40 -6.61 -19.61
CA ILE A 141 -6.73 -6.15 -19.19
C ILE A 141 -7.83 -6.78 -20.07
N ARG A 142 -7.65 -6.83 -21.40
CA ARG A 142 -8.59 -7.52 -22.31
C ARG A 142 -8.80 -8.98 -21.91
N ASN A 143 -7.76 -9.68 -21.51
CA ASN A 143 -7.88 -11.08 -21.08
C ASN A 143 -8.66 -11.19 -19.78
N GLN A 144 -8.44 -10.29 -18.81
CA GLN A 144 -9.22 -10.27 -17.57
C GLN A 144 -10.70 -9.91 -17.80
N ILE A 145 -11.00 -9.00 -18.74
CA ILE A 145 -12.38 -8.68 -19.13
C ILE A 145 -13.09 -9.90 -19.73
N LYS A 146 -12.41 -10.73 -20.54
CA LYS A 146 -12.97 -11.99 -21.05
C LYS A 146 -13.31 -12.97 -19.93
N GLU A 147 -12.54 -12.95 -18.85
CA GLU A 147 -12.79 -13.74 -17.63
C GLU A 147 -13.82 -13.09 -16.68
N GLY A 148 -14.42 -11.96 -17.07
CA GLY A 148 -15.52 -11.32 -16.36
C GLY A 148 -15.14 -10.13 -15.49
N ALA A 149 -13.94 -9.56 -15.62
CA ALA A 149 -13.58 -8.32 -14.95
C ALA A 149 -14.51 -7.17 -15.39
N GLN A 150 -15.07 -6.45 -14.42
CA GLN A 150 -15.94 -5.28 -14.60
C GLN A 150 -15.30 -3.99 -14.06
N HIS A 151 -14.26 -4.15 -13.25
CA HIS A 151 -13.46 -3.09 -12.67
C HIS A 151 -11.97 -3.47 -12.75
N ILE A 152 -11.08 -2.51 -12.93
CA ILE A 152 -9.62 -2.73 -12.86
C ILE A 152 -9.03 -1.89 -11.73
N SER A 153 -8.34 -2.52 -10.78
CA SER A 153 -7.51 -1.80 -9.82
C SER A 153 -6.08 -1.69 -10.37
N PHE A 154 -5.57 -0.46 -10.48
CA PHE A 154 -4.20 -0.21 -10.91
C PHE A 154 -3.25 -0.19 -9.70
N GLY A 155 -2.37 -1.20 -9.64
CA GLY A 155 -1.46 -1.46 -8.52
C GLY A 155 -0.15 -0.67 -8.52
N ASP A 156 -0.01 0.31 -9.40
CA ASP A 156 1.15 1.19 -9.43
C ASP A 156 1.37 1.87 -8.07
N PRO A 157 2.63 1.93 -7.54
CA PRO A 157 2.91 2.67 -6.30
C PRO A 157 2.50 4.15 -6.37
N ASP A 158 2.50 4.70 -7.59
CA ASP A 158 1.88 5.96 -7.96
C ASP A 158 1.55 5.89 -9.45
N PHE A 159 0.27 5.83 -9.80
CA PHE A 159 -0.21 5.73 -11.19
C PHE A 159 0.28 6.90 -12.04
N PHE A 160 0.53 8.06 -11.42
CA PHE A 160 1.08 9.24 -12.07
C PHE A 160 2.61 9.34 -11.97
N ASN A 161 3.30 8.20 -11.74
CA ASN A 161 4.73 8.06 -12.03
C ASN A 161 5.05 8.56 -13.45
N GLY A 162 4.23 8.17 -14.43
CA GLY A 162 4.27 8.66 -15.80
C GLY A 162 2.89 9.10 -16.32
N PRO A 163 2.42 10.33 -16.06
CA PRO A 163 1.05 10.75 -16.36
C PRO A 163 0.68 10.59 -17.84
N GLY A 164 1.58 10.96 -18.76
CA GLY A 164 1.33 10.79 -20.19
C GLY A 164 1.12 9.33 -20.63
N HIS A 165 1.80 8.39 -19.97
CA HIS A 165 1.62 6.95 -20.21
C HIS A 165 0.31 6.45 -19.61
N ALA A 166 0.03 6.82 -18.36
CA ALA A 166 -1.20 6.48 -17.65
C ALA A 166 -2.45 6.94 -18.43
N LEU A 167 -2.47 8.19 -18.88
CA LEU A 167 -3.56 8.75 -19.68
C LEU A 167 -3.74 8.07 -21.04
N LYS A 168 -2.65 7.60 -21.67
CA LYS A 168 -2.73 6.84 -22.91
C LYS A 168 -3.47 5.52 -22.69
N ILE A 169 -3.22 4.84 -21.57
CA ILE A 169 -3.86 3.58 -21.22
C ILE A 169 -5.35 3.79 -20.95
N VAL A 170 -5.73 4.68 -20.03
CA VAL A 170 -7.14 4.83 -19.63
C VAL A 170 -8.03 5.36 -20.77
N ARG A 171 -7.49 6.22 -21.65
CA ARG A 171 -8.22 6.65 -22.86
C ARG A 171 -8.46 5.50 -23.82
N ALA A 172 -7.46 4.65 -24.05
CA ALA A 172 -7.59 3.49 -24.93
C ALA A 172 -8.57 2.46 -24.33
N LEU A 173 -8.49 2.21 -23.02
CA LEU A 173 -9.44 1.36 -22.31
C LEU A 173 -10.86 1.87 -22.42
N HIS A 174 -11.10 3.16 -22.13
CA HIS A 174 -12.43 3.73 -22.20
C HIS A 174 -13.02 3.72 -23.62
N GLN A 175 -12.18 3.96 -24.64
CA GLN A 175 -12.61 3.87 -26.04
C GLN A 175 -13.07 2.46 -26.42
N GLU A 176 -12.40 1.42 -25.91
CA GLU A 176 -12.71 0.02 -26.22
C GLU A 176 -13.81 -0.57 -25.32
N PHE A 177 -13.81 -0.19 -24.04
CA PHE A 177 -14.69 -0.69 -22.99
C PHE A 177 -15.28 0.47 -22.17
N PRO A 178 -16.23 1.24 -22.71
CA PRO A 178 -16.72 2.46 -22.07
C PRO A 178 -17.48 2.23 -20.75
N ALA A 179 -17.92 1.01 -20.48
CA ALA A 179 -18.58 0.62 -19.22
C ALA A 179 -17.60 0.09 -18.15
N LEU A 180 -16.32 -0.11 -18.51
CA LEU A 180 -15.31 -0.56 -17.56
C LEU A 180 -14.98 0.58 -16.60
N SER A 181 -15.01 0.29 -15.31
CA SER A 181 -14.58 1.22 -14.28
C SER A 181 -13.17 0.87 -13.78
N TYR A 182 -12.50 1.79 -13.10
CA TYR A 182 -11.21 1.51 -12.49
C TYR A 182 -10.93 2.40 -11.28
N ASP A 183 -9.91 2.00 -10.51
CA ASP A 183 -9.32 2.76 -9.42
C ASP A 183 -7.81 2.90 -9.60
N VAL A 184 -7.23 3.92 -8.98
CA VAL A 184 -5.80 4.25 -9.10
C VAL A 184 -5.25 4.74 -7.77
N THR A 185 -3.97 4.47 -7.52
CA THR A 185 -3.22 5.10 -6.42
C THR A 185 -2.48 6.33 -6.94
N ILE A 186 -2.74 7.52 -6.39
CA ILE A 186 -2.09 8.78 -6.82
C ILE A 186 -1.70 9.62 -5.59
N LYS A 187 -0.50 10.21 -5.59
CA LYS A 187 -0.06 11.16 -4.55
C LYS A 187 -0.95 12.40 -4.49
N ILE A 188 -1.15 12.95 -3.29
CA ILE A 188 -1.80 14.27 -3.10
C ILE A 188 -1.12 15.36 -3.94
N GLU A 189 0.21 15.41 -3.94
CA GLU A 189 1.01 16.32 -4.78
C GLU A 189 0.59 16.28 -6.27
N HIS A 190 0.29 15.08 -6.79
CA HIS A 190 -0.11 14.88 -8.18
C HIS A 190 -1.54 15.31 -8.46
N ILE A 191 -2.46 15.13 -7.51
CA ILE A 191 -3.83 15.63 -7.65
C ILE A 191 -3.84 17.16 -7.77
N VAL A 192 -3.07 17.84 -6.92
CA VAL A 192 -2.95 19.31 -6.97
C VAL A 192 -2.27 19.78 -8.26
N LYS A 193 -1.24 19.08 -8.72
CA LYS A 193 -0.42 19.48 -9.86
C LYS A 193 -1.07 19.25 -11.22
N TYR A 194 -1.95 18.25 -11.35
CA TYR A 194 -2.48 17.77 -12.63
C TYR A 194 -4.03 17.75 -12.68
N PRO A 195 -4.71 18.90 -12.49
CA PRO A 195 -6.18 18.92 -12.40
C PRO A 195 -6.88 18.53 -13.71
N GLU A 196 -6.32 18.87 -14.87
CA GLU A 196 -6.92 18.50 -16.16
C GLU A 196 -6.82 17.00 -16.41
N GLU A 197 -5.74 16.37 -15.97
CA GLU A 197 -5.56 14.93 -16.02
C GLU A 197 -6.56 14.19 -15.11
N MET A 198 -6.89 14.74 -13.93
CA MET A 198 -7.93 14.17 -13.07
C MET A 198 -9.32 14.22 -13.72
N LYS A 199 -9.64 15.29 -14.47
CA LYS A 199 -10.89 15.35 -15.26
C LYS A 199 -10.92 14.25 -16.32
N VAL A 200 -9.79 13.97 -16.97
CA VAL A 200 -9.70 12.83 -17.90
C VAL A 200 -9.98 11.53 -17.17
N LEU A 201 -9.41 11.32 -15.97
CA LEU A 201 -9.69 10.11 -15.19
C LEU A 201 -11.19 9.96 -14.92
N LYS A 202 -11.88 11.06 -14.57
CA LYS A 202 -13.33 11.06 -14.38
C LYS A 202 -14.06 10.64 -15.65
N GLU A 203 -13.72 11.27 -16.77
CA GLU A 203 -14.33 11.02 -18.08
C GLU A 203 -14.12 9.57 -18.55
N THR A 204 -12.99 8.96 -18.19
CA THR A 204 -12.65 7.60 -18.62
C THR A 204 -13.13 6.50 -17.68
N GLY A 205 -13.80 6.81 -16.57
CA GLY A 205 -14.45 5.83 -15.69
C GLY A 205 -13.72 5.53 -14.36
N CYS A 206 -12.83 6.41 -13.91
CA CYS A 206 -12.25 6.33 -12.56
C CYS A 206 -13.34 6.56 -11.51
N LEU A 207 -13.51 5.61 -10.58
CA LEU A 207 -14.49 5.73 -9.51
C LEU A 207 -13.92 6.47 -8.31
N PHE A 208 -12.76 6.04 -7.85
CA PHE A 208 -12.08 6.62 -6.70
C PHE A 208 -10.57 6.63 -6.91
N ILE A 209 -9.91 7.51 -6.17
CA ILE A 209 -8.45 7.60 -6.10
C ILE A 209 -8.05 7.22 -4.68
N LEU A 210 -7.15 6.24 -4.54
CA LEU A 210 -6.46 5.99 -3.29
C LEU A 210 -5.27 6.95 -3.18
N SER A 211 -5.14 7.64 -2.05
CA SER A 211 -4.01 8.56 -1.84
C SER A 211 -3.38 8.35 -0.48
N ALA A 212 -2.07 8.12 -0.52
CA ALA A 212 -1.21 8.06 0.64
C ALA A 212 -0.96 9.47 1.22
N VAL A 213 -1.93 9.92 2.04
CA VAL A 213 -1.86 11.15 2.83
C VAL A 213 -0.84 10.97 3.97
N GLU A 214 -0.83 9.79 4.59
CA GLU A 214 0.02 9.38 5.72
C GLU A 214 -0.25 10.13 7.03
N ALA A 215 -0.30 11.47 7.00
CA ALA A 215 -0.48 12.31 8.18
C ALA A 215 -1.18 13.64 7.82
N VAL A 216 -1.74 14.31 8.84
CA VAL A 216 -2.27 15.68 8.74
C VAL A 216 -1.41 16.71 9.48
N ASP A 217 -0.26 16.26 10.00
CA ASP A 217 0.76 17.08 10.63
C ASP A 217 1.89 17.34 9.63
N ASP A 218 2.17 18.61 9.36
CA ASP A 218 3.11 19.00 8.30
C ASP A 218 4.57 18.64 8.65
N ASP A 219 4.93 18.53 9.94
CA ASP A 219 6.27 18.11 10.36
C ASP A 219 6.46 16.61 10.09
N ILE A 220 5.45 15.78 10.40
CA ILE A 220 5.47 14.34 10.03
C ILE A 220 5.54 14.16 8.51
N LEU A 221 4.76 14.93 7.74
CA LEU A 221 4.83 14.89 6.27
C LEU A 221 6.22 15.29 5.75
N GLY A 222 6.89 16.22 6.43
CA GLY A 222 8.27 16.61 6.19
C GLY A 222 9.26 15.48 6.47
N TYR A 223 9.17 14.81 7.62
CA TYR A 223 10.02 13.64 7.94
C TYR A 223 9.82 12.48 6.96
N LEU A 224 8.60 12.30 6.45
CA LEU A 224 8.24 11.27 5.50
C LEU A 224 8.56 11.62 4.03
N ASP A 225 9.05 12.84 3.75
CA ASP A 225 9.30 13.40 2.42
C ASP A 225 8.12 13.18 1.44
N LYS A 226 6.90 13.53 1.90
CA LYS A 226 5.68 13.21 1.13
C LYS A 226 5.44 14.13 -0.06
N GLY A 227 6.10 15.28 -0.12
CA GLY A 227 5.95 16.27 -1.19
C GLY A 227 4.60 17.00 -1.17
N HIS A 228 3.84 16.92 -0.08
CA HIS A 228 2.58 17.65 0.10
C HIS A 228 2.40 18.06 1.55
N THR A 229 1.56 19.07 1.78
CA THR A 229 1.12 19.54 3.09
C THR A 229 -0.31 19.09 3.39
N ARG A 230 -0.77 19.28 4.63
CA ARG A 230 -2.18 19.18 4.99
C ARG A 230 -3.06 20.08 4.13
N ALA A 231 -2.61 21.30 3.83
CA ALA A 231 -3.37 22.22 2.99
C ALA A 231 -3.55 21.67 1.57
N ASP A 232 -2.51 21.04 1.00
CA ASP A 232 -2.61 20.35 -0.30
C ASP A 232 -3.60 19.19 -0.25
N PHE A 233 -3.62 18.41 0.83
CA PHE A 233 -4.61 17.33 1.01
C PHE A 233 -6.04 17.88 1.02
N ILE A 234 -6.32 18.94 1.78
CA ILE A 234 -7.64 19.58 1.84
C ILE A 234 -8.04 20.12 0.45
N ASN A 235 -7.11 20.75 -0.27
CA ASN A 235 -7.35 21.27 -1.62
C ASN A 235 -7.61 20.14 -2.63
N ALA A 236 -6.85 19.04 -2.55
CA ALA A 236 -7.05 17.86 -3.38
C ALA A 236 -8.42 17.22 -3.14
N LEU A 237 -8.81 17.05 -1.87
CA LEU A 237 -10.13 16.52 -1.50
C LEU A 237 -11.26 17.40 -2.07
N ALA A 238 -11.19 18.72 -1.86
CA ALA A 238 -12.19 19.65 -2.36
C ALA A 238 -12.31 19.61 -3.89
N PHE A 239 -11.17 19.54 -4.59
CA PHE A 239 -11.14 19.45 -6.04
C PHE A 239 -11.73 18.12 -6.56
N LEU A 240 -11.39 16.99 -5.96
CA LEU A 240 -11.93 15.69 -6.36
C LEU A 240 -13.45 15.60 -6.15
N HIS A 241 -13.96 16.17 -5.05
CA HIS A 241 -15.40 16.33 -4.84
C HIS A 241 -16.06 17.16 -5.94
N GLU A 242 -15.44 18.26 -6.40
CA GLU A 242 -15.97 19.10 -7.49
C GLU A 242 -16.15 18.31 -8.79
N ILE A 243 -15.19 17.44 -9.11
CA ILE A 243 -15.22 16.62 -10.34
C ILE A 243 -15.90 15.27 -10.15
N ASN A 244 -16.47 15.00 -8.96
CA ASN A 244 -17.15 13.75 -8.60
C ASN A 244 -16.26 12.51 -8.73
N ILE A 245 -15.02 12.59 -8.27
CA ILE A 245 -14.17 11.43 -7.98
C ILE A 245 -14.09 11.29 -6.46
N ASP A 246 -14.32 10.09 -5.94
CA ASP A 246 -14.17 9.83 -4.51
C ASP A 246 -12.68 9.72 -4.13
N LEU A 247 -12.31 10.25 -2.97
CA LEU A 247 -10.96 10.10 -2.41
C LEU A 247 -10.99 9.05 -1.28
N THR A 248 -10.12 8.05 -1.39
CA THR A 248 -9.85 7.08 -0.33
C THR A 248 -8.49 7.42 0.30
N PRO A 249 -8.43 8.27 1.33
CA PRO A 249 -7.17 8.61 1.96
C PRO A 249 -6.67 7.47 2.85
N THR A 250 -5.36 7.22 2.81
CA THR A 250 -4.67 6.26 3.69
C THR A 250 -3.71 6.99 4.63
N PHE A 251 -3.51 6.41 5.82
CA PHE A 251 -2.75 7.02 6.90
C PHE A 251 -1.80 6.00 7.54
N VAL A 252 -0.68 6.51 8.04
CA VAL A 252 0.18 5.81 9.01
C VAL A 252 -0.04 6.54 10.33
N ALA A 253 -1.14 6.18 10.99
CA ALA A 253 -1.65 6.86 12.18
C ALA A 253 -0.61 6.96 13.32
N PHE A 254 0.21 5.92 13.49
CA PHE A 254 1.21 5.85 14.54
C PHE A 254 2.62 5.79 13.95
N THR A 255 3.39 6.84 14.21
CA THR A 255 4.78 7.02 13.83
C THR A 255 5.64 7.30 15.07
N PRO A 256 6.98 7.26 14.97
CA PRO A 256 7.88 7.68 16.04
C PRO A 256 7.60 9.09 16.59
N TRP A 257 6.97 9.94 15.78
CA TRP A 257 6.70 11.35 16.11
C TRP A 257 5.24 11.60 16.52
N THR A 258 4.35 10.61 16.39
CA THR A 258 2.93 10.78 16.74
C THR A 258 2.80 11.07 18.23
N THR A 259 2.07 12.14 18.56
CA THR A 259 1.63 12.43 19.94
C THR A 259 0.12 12.19 20.07
N LEU A 260 -0.40 12.13 21.30
CA LEU A 260 -1.85 12.10 21.53
C LEU A 260 -2.55 13.33 20.92
N GLU A 261 -1.90 14.50 20.90
CA GLU A 261 -2.48 15.70 20.28
C GLU A 261 -2.63 15.54 18.78
N ILE A 262 -1.55 15.12 18.11
CA ILE A 262 -1.51 14.89 16.67
C ILE A 262 -2.56 13.84 16.27
N TYR A 263 -2.70 12.77 17.07
CA TYR A 263 -3.69 11.74 16.79
C TYR A 263 -5.12 12.25 16.96
N LEU A 264 -5.41 13.02 18.01
CA LEU A 264 -6.71 13.67 18.18
C LEU A 264 -7.00 14.69 17.07
N GLU A 265 -5.98 15.41 16.60
CA GLU A 265 -6.09 16.33 15.47
C GLU A 265 -6.44 15.59 14.17
N LEU A 266 -5.81 14.43 13.91
CA LEU A 266 -6.20 13.54 12.81
C LEU A 266 -7.68 13.18 12.87
N LEU A 267 -8.15 12.70 14.02
CA LEU A 267 -9.56 12.34 14.19
C LEU A 267 -10.49 13.55 13.98
N ARG A 268 -10.10 14.74 14.47
CA ARG A 268 -10.86 15.98 14.26
C ARG A 268 -10.97 16.33 12.78
N TYR A 269 -9.88 16.26 12.01
CA TYR A 269 -9.94 16.50 10.56
C TYR A 269 -10.79 15.47 9.83
N ILE A 270 -10.79 14.21 10.25
CA ILE A 270 -11.66 13.18 9.67
C ILE A 270 -13.13 13.54 9.84
N VAL A 271 -13.52 14.06 11.00
CA VAL A 271 -14.88 14.54 11.25
C VAL A 271 -15.17 15.80 10.43
N GLU A 272 -14.31 16.83 10.51
CA GLU A 272 -14.51 18.12 9.84
C GLU A 272 -14.58 17.99 8.32
N LEU A 273 -13.80 17.07 7.74
CA LEU A 273 -13.76 16.81 6.30
C LEU A 273 -14.76 15.72 5.87
N GLN A 274 -15.56 15.18 6.80
CA GLN A 274 -16.57 14.15 6.54
C GLN A 274 -15.99 12.90 5.86
N LEU A 275 -14.89 12.37 6.41
CA LEU A 275 -14.13 11.26 5.82
C LEU A 275 -14.36 9.90 6.50
N ILE A 276 -15.19 9.83 7.53
CA ILE A 276 -15.42 8.60 8.32
C ILE A 276 -15.83 7.44 7.40
N GLU A 277 -16.74 7.69 6.45
CA GLU A 277 -17.19 6.67 5.50
C GLU A 277 -16.18 6.36 4.39
N SER A 278 -15.18 7.21 4.16
CA SER A 278 -14.18 7.05 3.11
C SER A 278 -12.91 6.35 3.59
N ILE A 279 -12.66 6.33 4.89
CA ILE A 279 -11.46 5.74 5.50
C ILE A 279 -11.74 4.32 5.97
N ALA A 280 -10.89 3.37 5.60
CA ALA A 280 -10.92 2.04 6.21
C ALA A 280 -10.44 2.14 7.67
N PRO A 281 -11.19 1.60 8.66
CA PRO A 281 -10.84 1.77 10.08
C PRO A 281 -9.42 1.32 10.44
N VAL A 282 -8.90 0.28 9.77
CA VAL A 282 -7.50 -0.18 9.94
C VAL A 282 -6.48 0.94 9.72
N GLN A 283 -6.75 1.91 8.84
CA GLN A 283 -5.84 3.05 8.58
C GLN A 283 -5.60 3.91 9.83
N LEU A 284 -6.53 3.88 10.79
CA LEU A 284 -6.44 4.61 12.06
C LEU A 284 -5.69 3.82 13.13
N SER A 285 -5.31 2.57 12.88
CA SER A 285 -4.52 1.73 13.78
C SER A 285 -3.12 1.38 13.25
N ILE A 286 -2.83 1.73 11.98
CA ILE A 286 -1.55 1.44 11.33
C ILE A 286 -0.40 2.06 12.11
N ARG A 287 0.54 1.19 12.47
CA ARG A 287 1.83 1.52 13.05
C ARG A 287 2.91 1.40 11.99
N LEU A 288 3.76 2.43 11.89
CA LEU A 288 4.83 2.49 10.90
C LEU A 288 5.83 1.34 11.06
N LEU A 289 6.00 0.53 10.01
CA LEU A 289 7.14 -0.40 9.91
C LEU A 289 8.38 0.37 9.46
N ILE A 290 9.49 0.18 10.15
CA ILE A 290 10.81 0.68 9.75
C ILE A 290 11.66 -0.51 9.30
N PRO A 291 11.60 -0.93 8.03
CA PRO A 291 12.35 -2.09 7.56
C PRO A 291 13.85 -1.79 7.44
N ALA A 292 14.68 -2.84 7.39
CA ALA A 292 16.12 -2.71 7.20
C ALA A 292 16.46 -1.94 5.92
N GLY A 293 17.24 -0.87 6.01
CA GLY A 293 17.58 -0.02 4.86
C GLY A 293 16.51 1.01 4.48
N SER A 294 15.49 1.21 5.33
CA SER A 294 14.60 2.38 5.24
C SER A 294 15.39 3.68 5.38
N CYS A 295 15.05 4.69 4.56
CA CYS A 295 15.66 6.02 4.65
C CYS A 295 15.27 6.78 5.94
N ILE A 296 14.28 6.28 6.71
CA ILE A 296 13.99 6.82 8.06
C ILE A 296 15.23 6.70 8.96
N LEU A 297 16.02 5.64 8.78
CA LEU A 297 17.22 5.39 9.60
C LEU A 297 18.29 6.49 9.43
N ASP A 298 18.20 7.29 8.36
CA ASP A 298 19.11 8.40 8.07
C ASP A 298 18.61 9.76 8.61
N ILE A 299 17.42 9.81 9.24
CA ILE A 299 16.85 11.03 9.81
C ILE A 299 17.49 11.33 11.16
N ASP A 300 18.00 12.56 11.34
CA ASP A 300 18.59 13.02 12.59
C ASP A 300 17.60 12.95 13.78
N ASN A 301 18.12 12.76 14.99
CA ASN A 301 17.37 12.78 16.26
C ASN A 301 16.38 11.62 16.48
N LEU A 302 16.59 10.47 15.84
CA LEU A 302 15.87 9.22 16.16
C LEU A 302 16.64 8.32 17.16
N ASP A 303 17.80 8.80 17.63
CA ASP A 303 18.65 8.09 18.59
C ASP A 303 17.89 7.75 19.88
N GLY A 304 17.86 6.46 20.22
CA GLY A 304 17.18 5.95 21.42
C GLY A 304 15.66 5.73 21.27
N ILE A 305 15.06 6.11 20.14
CA ILE A 305 13.66 5.80 19.79
C ILE A 305 13.59 4.49 19.01
N ILE A 306 14.52 4.30 18.06
CA ILE A 306 14.61 3.12 17.20
C ILE A 306 15.54 2.07 17.84
N GLY A 307 15.09 0.83 17.88
CA GLY A 307 15.82 -0.33 18.38
C GLY A 307 16.65 -1.06 17.33
N GLU A 308 17.37 -2.07 17.79
CA GLU A 308 18.10 -2.99 16.89
C GLU A 308 17.14 -3.78 15.99
N PHE A 309 17.61 -4.19 14.82
CA PHE A 309 16.80 -4.95 13.88
C PHE A 309 16.24 -6.24 14.50
N ASP A 310 14.93 -6.44 14.38
CA ASP A 310 14.21 -7.63 14.83
C ASP A 310 13.70 -8.44 13.62
N ALA A 311 14.28 -9.63 13.47
CA ALA A 311 13.95 -10.56 12.39
C ALA A 311 12.50 -11.07 12.43
N SER A 312 11.82 -11.00 13.57
CA SER A 312 10.42 -11.44 13.72
C SER A 312 9.41 -10.48 13.12
N ILE A 313 9.76 -9.20 12.98
CA ILE A 313 8.93 -8.18 12.31
C ILE A 313 9.56 -7.67 11.01
N LEU A 314 10.73 -8.20 10.63
CA LEU A 314 11.51 -7.77 9.46
C LEU A 314 11.82 -6.27 9.46
N GLY A 315 12.09 -5.71 10.64
CA GLY A 315 12.30 -4.28 10.81
C GLY A 315 12.88 -3.89 12.15
N HIS A 316 13.09 -2.59 12.32
CA HIS A 316 13.53 -1.98 13.55
C HIS A 316 12.30 -1.62 14.40
N PRO A 317 12.13 -2.25 15.58
CA PRO A 317 11.09 -1.83 16.50
C PRO A 317 11.43 -0.42 16.99
N TRP A 318 10.41 0.34 17.33
CA TRP A 318 10.56 1.66 17.95
C TRP A 318 9.59 1.78 19.12
N ALA A 319 9.86 2.68 20.04
CA ALA A 319 8.96 2.99 21.16
C ALA A 319 8.65 4.48 21.15
N ASN A 320 7.38 4.84 21.32
CA ASN A 320 7.02 6.23 21.39
C ASN A 320 7.56 6.84 22.71
N PRO A 321 8.10 8.07 22.71
CA PRO A 321 8.53 8.74 23.93
C PRO A 321 7.42 8.87 24.99
N ASP A 322 6.16 8.93 24.56
CA ASP A 322 4.99 8.81 25.44
C ASP A 322 4.40 7.39 25.34
N PRO A 323 4.57 6.53 26.36
CA PRO A 323 4.08 5.14 26.32
C PRO A 323 2.55 5.04 26.22
N ARG A 324 1.81 6.13 26.48
CA ARG A 324 0.36 6.17 26.27
C ARG A 324 0.01 6.11 24.78
N VAL A 325 0.87 6.62 23.89
CA VAL A 325 0.64 6.54 22.44
C VAL A 325 0.74 5.11 21.96
N ASP A 326 1.76 4.36 22.40
CA ASP A 326 1.90 2.94 22.07
C ASP A 326 0.73 2.11 22.64
N LYS A 327 0.27 2.42 23.86
CA LYS A 327 -0.92 1.80 24.44
C LYS A 327 -2.18 2.10 23.62
N LEU A 328 -2.36 3.36 23.20
CA LEU A 328 -3.49 3.75 22.35
C LEU A 328 -3.47 2.99 21.02
N GLN A 329 -2.30 2.85 20.39
CA GLN A 329 -2.17 2.12 19.14
C GLN A 329 -2.65 0.67 19.27
N GLN A 330 -2.19 -0.03 20.31
CA GLN A 330 -2.59 -1.41 20.58
C GLN A 330 -4.09 -1.53 20.86
N ASP A 331 -4.64 -0.59 21.64
CA ASP A 331 -6.05 -0.56 21.99
C ASP A 331 -6.95 -0.27 20.78
N VAL A 332 -6.56 0.68 19.93
CA VAL A 332 -7.26 1.00 18.68
C VAL A 332 -7.18 -0.16 17.70
N GLN A 333 -6.02 -0.82 17.57
CA GLN A 333 -5.87 -2.00 16.72
C GLN A 333 -6.79 -3.14 17.17
N ALA A 334 -6.79 -3.46 18.47
CA ALA A 334 -7.65 -4.49 19.03
C ALA A 334 -9.14 -4.16 18.86
N TRP A 335 -9.53 -2.90 19.09
CA TRP A 335 -10.89 -2.42 18.88
C TRP A 335 -11.34 -2.56 17.44
N VAL A 336 -10.53 -2.08 16.48
CA VAL A 336 -10.85 -2.17 15.04
C VAL A 336 -11.04 -3.62 14.62
N MET A 337 -10.11 -4.51 14.99
CA MET A 337 -10.21 -5.93 14.64
C MET A 337 -11.49 -6.58 15.17
N GLN A 338 -11.79 -6.36 16.46
CA GLN A 338 -12.99 -6.93 17.09
C GLN A 338 -14.27 -6.35 16.48
N ALA A 339 -14.33 -5.03 16.30
CA ALA A 339 -15.51 -4.36 15.79
C ALA A 339 -15.80 -4.69 14.32
N GLU A 340 -14.77 -4.88 13.48
CA GLU A 340 -14.93 -5.39 12.12
C GLU A 340 -15.42 -6.84 12.11
N ALA A 341 -14.90 -7.71 13.00
CA ALA A 341 -15.37 -9.08 13.15
C ALA A 341 -16.84 -9.16 13.61
N ASP A 342 -17.26 -8.21 14.45
CA ASP A 342 -18.65 -8.07 14.92
C ASP A 342 -19.58 -7.38 13.90
N GLY A 343 -19.04 -6.92 12.76
CA GLY A 343 -19.80 -6.31 11.67
C GLY A 343 -20.32 -4.90 11.98
N LEU A 344 -19.65 -4.15 12.86
CA LEU A 344 -20.01 -2.76 13.16
C LEU A 344 -19.83 -1.85 11.94
N SER A 345 -20.59 -0.75 11.91
CA SER A 345 -20.45 0.28 10.87
C SER A 345 -19.12 1.06 11.03
N ARG A 346 -18.64 1.68 9.95
CA ARG A 346 -17.45 2.56 10.02
C ARG A 346 -17.63 3.69 11.03
N ALA A 347 -18.83 4.27 11.09
CA ALA A 347 -19.20 5.30 12.06
C ALA A 347 -19.12 4.81 13.52
N ASP A 348 -19.63 3.61 13.81
CA ASP A 348 -19.56 3.04 15.16
C ASP A 348 -18.12 2.70 15.57
N ILE A 349 -17.34 2.13 14.64
CA ILE A 349 -15.92 1.86 14.87
C ILE A 349 -15.18 3.16 15.16
N PHE A 350 -15.39 4.20 14.35
CA PHE A 350 -14.78 5.51 14.55
C PHE A 350 -15.17 6.14 15.89
N LYS A 351 -16.43 6.02 16.32
CA LYS A 351 -16.89 6.51 17.64
C LYS A 351 -16.14 5.83 18.79
N GLY A 352 -15.87 4.53 18.68
CA GLY A 352 -15.05 3.81 19.66
C GLY A 352 -13.63 4.38 19.73
N ILE A 353 -12.97 4.53 18.57
CA ILE A 353 -11.63 5.14 18.46
C ILE A 353 -11.62 6.55 19.06
N TRP A 354 -12.59 7.38 18.71
CA TRP A 354 -12.76 8.74 19.22
C TRP A 354 -12.82 8.78 20.75
N THR A 355 -13.64 7.91 21.34
CA THR A 355 -13.82 7.85 22.80
C THR A 355 -12.53 7.44 23.49
N MET A 356 -11.92 6.32 23.07
CA MET A 356 -10.68 5.79 23.66
C MET A 356 -9.52 6.78 23.57
N SER A 357 -9.44 7.51 22.46
CA SER A 357 -8.39 8.52 22.24
C SER A 357 -8.52 9.73 23.15
N HIS A 358 -9.74 10.18 23.40
CA HIS A 358 -10.00 11.29 24.33
C HIS A 358 -9.77 10.86 25.78
N GLU A 359 -10.20 9.66 26.14
CA GLU A 359 -10.02 9.10 27.49
C GLU A 359 -8.54 8.95 27.84
N ILE A 360 -7.70 8.38 26.95
CA ILE A 360 -6.27 8.21 27.23
C ILE A 360 -5.51 9.55 27.26
N ALA A 361 -6.04 10.58 26.59
CA ALA A 361 -5.51 11.93 26.61
C ALA A 361 -5.98 12.75 27.82
N ASP A 362 -6.77 12.16 28.73
CA ASP A 362 -7.40 12.85 29.86
C ASP A 362 -8.23 14.08 29.42
N ARG A 363 -8.90 13.97 28.26
CA ARG A 363 -9.73 15.03 27.68
C ARG A 363 -11.21 14.67 27.73
N PRO A 364 -12.11 15.67 27.88
CA PRO A 364 -13.53 15.44 27.67
C PRO A 364 -13.78 14.89 26.27
N VAL A 365 -14.66 13.90 26.15
CA VAL A 365 -15.08 13.34 24.85
C VAL A 365 -16.15 14.24 24.25
N PRO A 366 -15.88 14.98 23.16
CA PRO A 366 -16.90 15.78 22.50
C PRO A 366 -17.96 14.87 21.88
N GLU A 367 -19.20 15.35 21.83
CA GLU A 367 -20.27 14.65 21.13
C GLU A 367 -19.97 14.59 19.64
N LEU A 368 -20.03 13.38 19.06
CA LEU A 368 -19.87 13.18 17.63
C LEU A 368 -21.23 13.25 16.95
N ASP A 369 -21.33 14.15 15.97
CA ASP A 369 -22.44 14.16 15.03
C ASP A 369 -22.24 13.06 13.98
N LEU A 370 -22.86 11.91 14.23
CA LEU A 370 -22.82 10.77 13.31
C LEU A 370 -23.77 10.95 12.10
N GLU A 371 -24.53 12.04 12.01
CA GLU A 371 -25.34 12.35 10.82
C GLU A 371 -24.47 12.93 9.69
N HIS A 372 -23.26 13.42 10.00
CA HIS A 372 -22.34 14.05 9.07
C HIS A 372 -21.02 13.26 8.92
N THR A 373 -21.10 11.95 8.74
CA THR A 373 -19.93 11.05 8.59
C THR A 373 -19.32 11.05 7.18
N GLY A 374 -19.94 11.76 6.24
CA GLY A 374 -19.64 11.69 4.81
C GLY A 374 -20.56 10.73 4.06
N LYS A 375 -20.20 10.44 2.81
CA LYS A 375 -20.94 9.48 1.98
C LYS A 375 -20.15 8.18 1.90
N PRO A 376 -20.81 7.01 1.93
CA PRO A 376 -20.18 5.76 1.53
C PRO A 376 -19.67 5.88 0.09
N ILE A 377 -18.44 5.45 -0.12
CA ILE A 377 -17.76 5.46 -1.44
C ILE A 377 -17.51 4.02 -1.91
N PRO A 378 -17.33 3.79 -3.22
CA PRO A 378 -16.86 2.49 -3.72
C PRO A 378 -15.55 2.10 -3.05
N ARG A 379 -15.41 0.83 -2.66
CA ARG A 379 -14.22 0.32 -1.98
C ARG A 379 -13.92 -1.11 -2.39
N LEU A 380 -12.66 -1.51 -2.29
CA LEU A 380 -12.30 -2.92 -2.41
C LEU A 380 -12.70 -3.69 -1.14
N SER A 381 -12.98 -4.98 -1.30
CA SER A 381 -13.30 -5.89 -0.18
C SER A 381 -12.10 -6.18 0.72
N GLU A 382 -10.90 -5.85 0.28
CA GLU A 382 -9.65 -5.99 1.01
C GLU A 382 -8.94 -4.63 1.10
N ASN A 383 -8.39 -4.32 2.27
CA ASN A 383 -7.60 -3.11 2.49
C ASN A 383 -6.13 -3.39 2.16
N TRP A 384 -5.49 -2.51 1.38
CA TRP A 384 -4.07 -2.61 1.04
C TRP A 384 -3.26 -1.53 1.75
N TYR A 385 -2.12 -1.93 2.33
CA TYR A 385 -1.14 -1.04 2.93
C TYR A 385 0.23 -1.74 2.95
N CYS A 386 1.30 -0.98 2.68
CA CYS A 386 2.65 -1.55 2.47
C CYS A 386 3.68 -1.15 3.52
N CYS A 387 3.37 -0.17 4.39
CA CYS A 387 4.30 0.41 5.39
C CYS A 387 3.84 0.17 6.84
N ALA A 388 3.01 -0.85 7.07
CA ALA A 388 2.49 -1.18 8.39
C ALA A 388 3.29 -2.31 9.02
N GLU A 389 3.52 -2.26 10.34
CA GLU A 389 4.00 -3.41 11.08
C GLU A 389 3.03 -4.59 10.94
N PRO A 390 3.52 -5.83 10.83
CA PRO A 390 2.65 -6.98 10.69
C PRO A 390 1.77 -7.12 11.94
N THR A 391 0.47 -7.40 11.74
CA THR A 391 -0.42 -7.70 12.86
C THR A 391 -0.11 -9.08 13.45
N CYS A 392 -0.44 -9.32 14.72
CA CYS A 392 -0.27 -10.64 15.35
C CYS A 392 -0.93 -11.77 14.54
N GLU A 393 -2.04 -11.51 13.84
CA GLU A 393 -2.70 -12.50 12.97
C GLU A 393 -1.92 -12.80 11.67
N GLN A 394 -1.22 -11.80 11.12
CA GLN A 394 -0.36 -11.97 9.94
C GLN A 394 0.91 -12.78 10.24
N LEU A 395 1.32 -12.84 11.51
CA LEU A 395 2.46 -13.63 12.01
C LEU A 395 2.09 -15.08 12.39
N VAL A 396 0.81 -15.41 12.53
CA VAL A 396 0.33 -16.72 13.01
C VAL A 396 -0.23 -17.60 11.88
N SER A 397 -0.34 -17.08 10.66
CA SER A 397 -1.14 -17.68 9.56
C SER A 397 -0.40 -18.66 8.62
N PHE A 398 0.74 -19.25 8.99
CA PHE A 398 1.52 -20.16 8.10
C PHE A 398 1.86 -21.53 8.68
#